data_AF-A0A1X0KM53-F1
#
_entry.id   AF-A0A1X0KM53-F1
#
_cell.length_a   1.000
_cell.length_b   1.000
_cell.length_c   1.000
_cell.angle_alpha   90.00
_cell.angle_beta   90.00
_cell.angle_gamma   90.00
#
_symmetry.space_group_name_H-M   'P 1'
#
loop_
_entity.id
_entity.type
_entity.pdbx_description
1 polymer ?
#
loop_
_entity_poly.entity_id
_entity_poly.type
_entity_poly.pdbx_seq_one_letter_code
_entity_poly.pdbx_strand_id
1 'polypeptide(L)'
;MKNVRKTLVLAAVTGTLVTIPSATATAEPMGFDPSTAPAGAPDAPPPPPAPDAPPPAPAGFDPNVPPPPGPEAAPPPPVRAYSVNWDAIAQCESGGNWSISTGNGFSGGLQFTPSTWRANGGSGSPAGASREEQIRVAENVLHSQGIGAWPVCGRRG
;
A
#
# COMPACT_ATOMS: atom_id res chain seq x y z
N MET A 1 -22.77 31.77 16.40
CA MET A 1 -24.14 31.40 15.96
C MET A 1 -24.07 30.92 14.52
N LYS A 2 -24.40 29.63 14.31
CA LYS A 2 -25.18 29.04 13.20
C LYS A 2 -24.86 29.62 11.79
N ASN A 3 -24.33 28.85 10.84
CA ASN A 3 -25.20 28.00 10.01
C ASN A 3 -24.41 26.92 9.25
N VAL A 4 -24.66 25.68 9.66
CA VAL A 4 -24.45 24.44 8.91
C VAL A 4 -25.44 24.42 7.74
N ARG A 5 -24.96 24.36 6.49
CA ARG A 5 -25.78 23.94 5.34
C ARG A 5 -25.30 22.58 4.88
N LYS A 6 -25.93 21.59 5.50
CA LYS A 6 -25.81 20.15 5.28
C LYS A 6 -26.46 19.81 3.95
N THR A 7 -25.66 19.66 2.90
CA THR A 7 -26.14 19.16 1.60
C THR A 7 -26.33 17.65 1.70
N LEU A 8 -27.58 17.25 1.87
CA LEU A 8 -28.03 15.87 1.91
C LEU A 8 -28.12 15.34 0.46
N VAL A 9 -27.19 14.47 0.05
CA VAL A 9 -27.32 13.74 -1.22
C VAL A 9 -27.98 12.40 -0.93
N LEU A 10 -29.27 12.31 -1.23
CA LEU A 10 -30.05 11.07 -1.21
C LEU A 10 -29.80 10.36 -2.55
N ALA A 11 -29.05 9.25 -2.55
CA ALA A 11 -28.95 8.36 -3.71
C ALA A 11 -30.03 7.27 -3.58
N ALA A 12 -31.07 7.35 -4.40
CA ALA A 12 -32.06 6.30 -4.55
C ALA A 12 -31.47 5.17 -5.40
N VAL A 13 -31.17 4.03 -4.77
CA VAL A 13 -30.78 2.79 -5.45
C VAL A 13 -32.04 2.03 -5.81
N THR A 14 -32.50 2.18 -7.04
CA THR A 14 -33.48 1.28 -7.66
C THR A 14 -32.80 -0.07 -7.89
N GLY A 15 -32.97 -1.00 -6.96
CA GLY A 15 -32.49 -2.37 -7.06
C GLY A 15 -33.42 -3.21 -7.93
N THR A 16 -32.92 -3.68 -9.07
CA THR A 16 -33.58 -4.71 -9.89
C THR A 16 -33.36 -6.06 -9.24
N LEU A 17 -34.44 -6.74 -8.84
CA LEU A 17 -34.43 -8.09 -8.28
C LEU A 17 -34.12 -9.10 -9.39
N VAL A 18 -32.97 -9.78 -9.30
CA VAL A 18 -32.66 -10.96 -10.12
C VAL A 18 -33.19 -12.20 -9.40
N THR A 19 -34.17 -12.85 -10.00
CA THR A 19 -34.70 -14.14 -9.55
C THR A 19 -33.69 -15.25 -9.89
N ILE A 20 -33.17 -15.93 -8.88
CA ILE A 20 -32.32 -17.12 -9.05
C ILE A 20 -33.22 -18.36 -8.98
N PRO A 21 -33.18 -19.28 -9.97
CA PRO A 21 -33.88 -20.56 -9.85
C PRO A 21 -33.19 -21.44 -8.81
N SER A 22 -33.97 -21.97 -7.86
CA SER A 22 -33.52 -22.94 -6.86
C SER A 22 -33.20 -24.27 -7.55
N ALA A 23 -31.94 -24.69 -7.51
CA ALA A 23 -31.53 -26.05 -7.84
C ALA A 23 -31.71 -26.94 -6.61
N THR A 24 -32.67 -27.86 -6.66
CA THR A 24 -32.75 -29.01 -5.74
C THR A 24 -31.64 -30.01 -6.11
N ALA A 25 -30.61 -30.10 -5.27
CA ALA A 25 -29.62 -31.17 -5.34
C ALA A 25 -30.07 -32.31 -4.43
N THR A 26 -30.46 -33.42 -5.05
CA THR A 26 -30.64 -34.73 -4.42
C THR A 26 -29.26 -35.25 -3.99
N ALA A 27 -29.06 -35.53 -2.71
CA ALA A 27 -27.86 -36.17 -2.19
C ALA A 27 -27.99 -37.70 -2.32
N GLU A 28 -27.13 -38.33 -3.12
CA GLU A 28 -26.91 -39.78 -3.10
C GLU A 28 -25.68 -40.09 -2.21
N PRO A 29 -25.75 -41.06 -1.28
CA PRO A 29 -24.64 -41.36 -0.39
C PRO A 29 -23.60 -42.31 -1.02
N MET A 30 -22.46 -41.73 -1.36
CA MET A 30 -21.07 -42.18 -1.17
C MET A 30 -20.71 -43.68 -1.27
N GLY A 31 -20.01 -44.05 -2.35
CA GLY A 31 -19.03 -45.14 -2.37
C GLY A 31 -17.62 -44.60 -2.15
N PHE A 32 -17.05 -44.82 -0.96
CA PHE A 32 -15.68 -44.42 -0.61
C PHE A 32 -14.72 -45.56 -0.98
N ASP A 33 -13.86 -45.32 -1.96
CA ASP A 33 -12.74 -46.21 -2.33
C ASP A 33 -11.54 -45.92 -1.42
N PRO A 34 -11.06 -46.87 -0.60
CA PRO A 34 -10.03 -46.63 0.42
C PRO A 34 -8.59 -46.48 -0.12
N SER A 35 -8.35 -46.50 -1.43
CA SER A 35 -6.99 -46.50 -2.01
C SER A 35 -6.52 -45.18 -2.66
N THR A 36 -7.29 -44.09 -2.60
CA THR A 36 -6.82 -42.79 -3.11
C THR A 36 -6.10 -41.97 -2.04
N ALA A 37 -4.79 -41.74 -2.23
CA ALA A 37 -4.04 -40.76 -1.45
C ALA A 37 -4.50 -39.33 -1.82
N PRO A 38 -4.82 -38.46 -0.84
CA PRO A 38 -5.17 -37.07 -1.15
C PRO A 38 -3.93 -36.30 -1.61
N ALA A 39 -3.97 -35.81 -2.85
CA ALA A 39 -3.10 -34.73 -3.29
C ALA A 39 -3.38 -33.48 -2.44
N GLY A 40 -2.31 -32.76 -2.09
CA GLY A 40 -2.26 -31.72 -1.05
C GLY A 40 -3.39 -30.70 -1.05
N ALA A 41 -3.78 -30.30 0.16
CA ALA A 41 -4.71 -29.20 0.39
C ALA A 41 -4.15 -27.88 -0.18
N PRO A 42 -4.99 -27.01 -0.76
CA PRO A 42 -4.59 -25.64 -1.04
C PRO A 42 -4.30 -24.89 0.28
N ASP A 43 -3.21 -24.14 0.31
CA ASP A 43 -2.83 -23.28 1.44
C ASP A 43 -4.02 -22.42 1.90
N ALA A 44 -4.39 -22.57 3.16
CA ALA A 44 -5.46 -21.79 3.76
C ALA A 44 -5.05 -20.29 3.80
N PRO A 45 -5.96 -19.36 3.52
CA PRO A 45 -5.69 -17.94 3.72
C PRO A 45 -5.34 -17.67 5.20
N PRO A 46 -4.47 -16.69 5.49
CA PRO A 46 -4.11 -16.36 6.86
C PRO A 46 -5.37 -15.96 7.65
N PRO A 47 -5.45 -16.33 8.95
CA PRO A 47 -6.58 -15.97 9.77
C PRO A 47 -6.74 -14.44 9.86
N PRO A 48 -7.97 -13.92 9.98
CA PRO A 48 -8.19 -12.50 10.21
C PRO A 48 -7.51 -12.06 11.51
N PRO A 49 -7.09 -10.78 11.62
CA PRO A 49 -6.52 -10.25 12.85
C PRO A 49 -7.53 -10.42 14.00
N ALA A 50 -7.04 -10.86 15.16
CA ALA A 50 -7.86 -10.97 16.36
C ALA A 50 -8.48 -9.61 16.73
N PRO A 51 -9.71 -9.58 17.27
CA PRO A 51 -10.30 -8.34 17.75
C PRO A 51 -9.47 -7.75 18.90
N ASP A 52 -9.30 -6.43 18.90
CA ASP A 52 -8.58 -5.69 19.93
C ASP A 52 -9.14 -6.04 21.31
N ALA A 53 -8.26 -6.46 22.23
CA ALA A 53 -8.64 -6.73 23.60
C ALA A 53 -9.22 -5.46 24.25
N PRO A 54 -10.30 -5.56 25.04
CA PRO A 54 -10.85 -4.41 25.75
C PRO A 54 -9.81 -3.83 26.73
N PRO A 55 -9.75 -2.49 26.90
CA PRO A 55 -8.81 -1.87 27.81
C PRO A 55 -9.06 -2.30 29.26
N PRO A 56 -8.01 -2.42 30.09
CA PRO A 56 -8.18 -2.75 31.50
C PRO A 56 -8.97 -1.66 32.23
N ALA A 57 -9.82 -2.07 33.17
CA ALA A 57 -10.59 -1.14 33.99
C ALA A 57 -9.66 -0.22 34.81
N PRO A 58 -10.05 1.04 35.09
CA PRO A 58 -9.23 1.96 35.88
C PRO A 58 -9.14 1.49 37.33
N ALA A 59 -7.92 1.27 37.82
CA ALA A 59 -7.66 1.07 39.24
C ALA A 59 -7.90 2.38 40.01
N GLY A 60 -8.55 2.30 41.17
CA GLY A 60 -8.84 3.45 42.01
C GLY A 60 -7.58 4.18 42.48
N PHE A 61 -7.67 5.51 42.61
CA PHE A 61 -6.56 6.37 43.02
C PHE A 61 -6.32 6.25 44.53
N ASP A 62 -5.16 5.71 44.93
CA ASP A 62 -4.68 5.75 46.32
C ASP A 62 -3.80 7.01 46.52
N PRO A 63 -4.12 7.89 47.48
CA PRO A 63 -3.41 9.16 47.66
C PRO A 63 -2.03 9.04 48.32
N ASN A 64 -1.60 7.87 48.80
CA ASN A 64 -0.29 7.67 49.44
C ASN A 64 0.73 6.96 48.53
N VAL A 65 0.35 6.57 47.31
CA VAL A 65 1.26 5.96 46.34
C VAL A 65 1.82 7.07 45.44
N PRO A 66 3.17 7.23 45.33
CA PRO A 66 3.74 8.19 44.38
C PRO A 66 3.28 7.82 42.97
N PRO A 67 2.90 8.80 42.13
CA PRO A 67 2.45 8.50 40.78
C PRO A 67 3.56 7.73 40.04
N PRO A 68 3.20 6.69 39.26
CA PRO A 68 4.19 6.07 38.39
C PRO A 68 4.82 7.15 37.49
N PRO A 69 6.09 7.01 37.10
CA PRO A 69 6.64 7.84 36.04
C PRO A 69 5.65 7.77 34.87
N GLY A 70 5.21 8.95 34.39
CA GLY A 70 4.23 9.03 33.31
C GLY A 70 4.71 8.21 32.10
N PRO A 71 3.80 7.74 31.22
CA PRO A 71 4.23 7.05 30.02
C PRO A 71 5.16 7.98 29.27
N GLU A 72 6.44 7.61 29.23
CA GLU A 72 7.42 8.17 28.31
C GLU A 72 6.73 8.18 26.95
N ALA A 73 6.59 9.36 26.34
CA ALA A 73 5.78 9.56 25.16
C ALA A 73 6.09 8.44 24.17
N ALA A 74 5.09 7.62 23.86
CA ALA A 74 5.28 6.49 22.96
C ALA A 74 5.98 7.01 21.69
N PRO A 75 6.99 6.30 21.18
CA PRO A 75 7.61 6.70 19.92
C PRO A 75 6.50 6.87 18.87
N PRO A 76 6.63 7.85 17.96
CA PRO A 76 5.65 8.01 16.90
C PRO A 76 5.44 6.66 16.21
N PRO A 77 4.21 6.34 15.76
CA PRO A 77 3.98 5.10 15.02
C PRO A 77 5.02 5.04 13.89
N PRO A 78 5.58 3.86 13.56
CA PRO A 78 6.49 3.76 12.45
C PRO A 78 5.76 4.31 11.23
N VAL A 79 6.25 5.43 10.69
CA VAL A 79 5.90 5.82 9.33
C VAL A 79 6.21 4.58 8.51
N ARG A 80 5.18 3.99 7.87
CA ARG A 80 5.43 2.94 6.90
C ARG A 80 6.17 3.63 5.76
N ALA A 81 7.49 3.61 5.83
CA ALA A 81 8.30 3.69 4.64
C ALA A 81 7.90 2.46 3.84
N TYR A 82 6.95 2.62 2.93
CA TYR A 82 6.92 1.77 1.76
C TYR A 82 8.26 2.07 1.09
N SER A 83 9.30 1.33 1.46
CA SER A 83 10.61 1.48 0.86
C SER A 83 10.43 1.03 -0.58
N VAL A 84 10.24 2.00 -1.47
CA VAL A 84 10.11 1.73 -2.90
C VAL A 84 11.43 1.16 -3.37
N ASN A 85 11.39 -0.02 -3.99
CA ASN A 85 12.56 -0.62 -4.60
C ASN A 85 12.83 0.08 -5.94
N TRP A 86 13.58 1.18 -5.85
CA TRP A 86 13.96 2.00 -7.00
C TRP A 86 14.81 1.26 -8.03
N ASP A 87 15.58 0.25 -7.63
CA ASP A 87 16.32 -0.58 -8.59
C ASP A 87 15.38 -1.44 -9.43
N ALA A 88 14.32 -1.99 -8.82
CA ALA A 88 13.32 -2.75 -9.57
C ALA A 88 12.56 -1.87 -10.57
N ILE A 89 12.28 -0.62 -10.19
CA ILE A 89 11.71 0.38 -11.09
C ILE A 89 12.71 0.73 -12.20
N ALA A 90 13.96 1.03 -11.86
CA ALA A 90 14.98 1.34 -12.86
C ALA A 90 15.26 0.17 -13.81
N GLN A 91 15.18 -1.07 -13.32
CA GLN A 91 15.28 -2.27 -14.15
C GLN A 91 14.13 -2.36 -15.15
N CYS A 92 12.94 -1.92 -14.77
CA CYS A 92 11.79 -1.85 -15.66
C CYS A 92 11.88 -0.69 -16.66
N GLU A 93 12.31 0.48 -16.20
CA GLU A 93 12.31 1.74 -16.96
C GLU A 93 13.47 1.83 -17.95
N SER A 94 14.69 1.52 -17.51
CA SER A 94 15.91 1.68 -18.30
C SER A 94 16.72 0.39 -18.48
N GLY A 95 16.22 -0.74 -17.99
CA GLY A 95 16.99 -1.98 -17.90
C GLY A 95 18.09 -1.93 -16.84
N GLY A 96 18.01 -0.99 -15.89
CA GLY A 96 18.98 -0.80 -14.81
C GLY A 96 20.13 0.13 -15.16
N ASN A 97 20.09 0.78 -16.33
CA ASN A 97 21.10 1.75 -16.74
C ASN A 97 20.78 3.14 -16.17
N TRP A 98 21.53 3.55 -15.15
CA TRP A 98 21.35 4.84 -14.48
C TRP A 98 21.89 6.04 -15.25
N SER A 99 22.70 5.81 -16.29
CA SER A 99 23.30 6.87 -17.11
C SER A 99 22.70 6.92 -18.53
N ILE A 100 21.54 6.31 -18.73
CA ILE A 100 20.89 6.27 -20.04
C ILE A 100 20.43 7.67 -20.48
N SER A 101 20.73 8.02 -21.72
CA SER A 101 20.29 9.27 -22.36
C SER A 101 20.15 9.02 -23.87
N THR A 102 19.05 8.37 -24.27
CA THR A 102 18.79 7.97 -25.66
C THR A 102 18.26 9.10 -26.55
N GLY A 103 17.97 10.27 -25.97
CA GLY A 103 17.37 11.40 -26.68
C GLY A 103 15.85 11.32 -26.85
N ASN A 104 15.17 10.41 -26.14
CA ASN A 104 13.71 10.27 -26.14
C ASN A 104 12.97 11.27 -25.23
N GLY A 105 13.67 12.28 -24.69
CA GLY A 105 13.13 13.27 -23.75
C GLY A 105 13.14 12.83 -22.28
N PHE A 106 13.55 11.59 -21.99
CA PHE A 106 13.75 11.05 -20.65
C PHE A 106 15.21 10.68 -20.45
N SER A 107 15.66 10.65 -19.21
CA SER A 107 17.06 10.37 -18.89
C SER A 107 17.20 9.73 -17.51
N GLY A 108 18.29 8.98 -17.33
CA GLY A 108 18.61 8.31 -16.07
C GLY A 108 17.85 7.01 -15.83
N GLY A 109 18.16 6.33 -14.73
CA GLY A 109 17.64 5.00 -14.41
C GLY A 109 16.13 4.97 -14.25
N LEU A 110 15.56 6.05 -13.71
CA LEU A 110 14.13 6.19 -13.45
C LEU A 110 13.39 6.98 -14.54
N GLN A 111 14.04 7.21 -15.68
CA GLN A 111 13.46 7.88 -16.86
C GLN A 111 12.80 9.21 -16.51
N PHE A 112 13.56 10.15 -15.95
CA PHE A 112 13.06 11.49 -15.62
C PHE A 112 13.00 12.39 -16.84
N THR A 113 11.96 13.24 -16.93
CA THR A 113 12.00 14.42 -17.81
C THR A 113 12.84 15.53 -17.17
N PRO A 114 13.46 16.43 -17.96
CA PRO A 114 14.21 17.57 -17.42
C PRO A 114 13.35 18.49 -16.52
N SER A 115 12.06 18.62 -16.84
CA SER A 115 11.11 19.45 -16.10
C SER A 115 10.83 18.85 -14.72
N THR A 116 10.48 17.56 -14.65
CA THR A 116 10.22 16.85 -13.39
C THR A 116 11.48 16.80 -12.54
N TRP A 117 12.64 16.52 -13.14
CA TRP A 117 13.94 16.50 -12.45
C TRP A 117 14.20 17.80 -11.70
N ARG A 118 14.12 18.94 -12.40
CA ARG A 118 14.36 20.26 -11.81
C ARG A 118 13.29 20.64 -10.79
N ALA A 119 12.03 20.32 -11.04
CA ALA A 119 10.94 20.62 -10.12
C ALA A 119 11.07 19.90 -8.77
N ASN A 120 11.76 18.75 -8.75
CA ASN A 120 11.93 17.92 -7.55
C ASN A 120 13.35 18.05 -6.95
N GLY A 121 14.05 19.13 -7.31
CA GLY A 121 15.34 19.51 -6.71
C GLY A 121 16.55 18.86 -7.36
N GLY A 122 16.41 18.24 -8.52
CA GLY A 122 17.53 17.75 -9.32
C GLY A 122 18.25 18.89 -10.06
N SER A 123 19.57 18.80 -10.16
CA SER A 123 20.41 19.73 -10.93
C SER A 123 21.04 19.03 -12.13
N GLY A 124 21.35 19.78 -13.21
CA GLY A 124 21.92 19.21 -14.43
C GLY A 124 20.98 18.21 -15.13
N SER A 125 21.56 17.13 -15.69
CA SER A 125 20.81 16.04 -16.32
C SER A 125 20.70 14.84 -15.38
N PRO A 126 19.55 14.14 -15.32
CA PRO A 126 19.41 12.90 -14.55
C PRO A 126 20.47 11.85 -14.91
N ALA A 127 20.80 11.68 -16.20
CA ALA A 127 21.79 10.70 -16.65
C ALA A 127 23.22 11.00 -16.18
N GLY A 128 23.51 12.27 -15.87
CA GLY A 128 24.80 12.71 -15.31
C GLY A 128 24.82 12.72 -13.78
N ALA A 129 23.69 12.46 -13.13
CA ALA A 129 23.59 12.38 -11.68
C ALA A 129 23.88 10.95 -11.20
N SER A 130 24.39 10.82 -9.97
CA SER A 130 24.55 9.50 -9.35
C SER A 130 23.19 8.82 -9.17
N ARG A 131 23.22 7.49 -9.05
CA ARG A 131 22.03 6.69 -8.75
C ARG A 131 21.33 7.20 -7.48
N GLU A 132 22.10 7.50 -6.44
CA GLU A 132 21.60 7.95 -5.14
C GLU A 132 20.93 9.32 -5.26
N GLU A 133 21.47 10.22 -6.08
CA GLU A 133 20.87 11.52 -6.37
C GLU A 133 19.56 11.36 -7.14
N GLN A 134 19.52 10.42 -8.09
CA GLN A 134 18.29 10.11 -8.81
C GLN A 134 17.21 9.54 -7.89
N ILE A 135 17.58 8.66 -6.96
CA ILE A 135 16.68 8.12 -5.93
C ILE A 135 16.18 9.24 -5.01
N ARG A 136 17.06 10.14 -4.56
CA ARG A 136 16.65 11.29 -3.74
C ARG A 136 15.59 12.15 -4.42
N VAL A 137 15.76 12.43 -5.72
CA VAL A 137 14.76 13.17 -6.50
C VAL A 137 13.49 12.34 -6.69
N ALA A 138 13.61 11.01 -6.84
CA ALA A 138 12.48 10.11 -6.95
C ALA A 138 11.63 10.05 -5.67
N GLU A 139 12.26 10.10 -4.50
CA GLU A 139 11.55 10.22 -3.22
C GLU A 139 10.74 11.51 -3.12
N ASN A 140 11.27 12.62 -3.64
CA ASN A 140 10.52 13.89 -3.71
C ASN A 140 9.31 13.79 -4.66
N VAL A 141 9.48 13.08 -5.79
CA VAL A 141 8.37 12.80 -6.71
C VAL A 141 7.34 11.88 -6.06
N LEU A 142 7.78 10.83 -5.36
CA LEU A 142 6.92 9.93 -4.61
C LEU A 142 6.11 10.69 -3.56
N HIS A 143 6.73 11.64 -2.86
CA HIS A 143 6.06 12.45 -1.87
C HIS A 143 4.98 13.38 -2.48
N SER A 144 5.23 13.91 -3.68
CA SER A 144 4.32 14.87 -4.32
C SER A 144 3.22 14.22 -5.17
N GLN A 145 3.52 13.13 -5.86
CA GLN A 145 2.66 12.50 -6.87
C GLN A 145 2.29 11.05 -6.52
N GLY A 146 2.95 10.45 -5.53
CA GLY A 146 2.84 9.04 -5.22
C GLY A 146 3.52 8.16 -6.27
N ILE A 147 3.39 6.83 -6.09
CA ILE A 147 3.99 5.84 -6.98
C ILE A 147 3.41 5.87 -8.41
N GLY A 148 2.28 6.56 -8.59
CA GLY A 148 1.62 6.78 -9.89
C GLY A 148 2.45 7.58 -10.89
N ALA A 149 3.52 8.25 -10.46
CA ALA A 149 4.51 8.84 -11.38
C ALA A 149 5.23 7.78 -12.23
N TRP A 150 5.26 6.52 -11.78
CA TRP A 150 5.72 5.35 -12.54
C TRP A 150 4.55 4.37 -12.74
N PRO A 151 3.59 4.65 -13.64
CA PRO A 151 2.32 3.91 -13.70
C PRO A 151 2.48 2.43 -14.07
N VAL A 152 3.50 2.09 -14.86
CA VAL A 152 3.73 0.71 -15.35
C VAL A 152 4.75 -0.03 -14.49
N CYS A 153 5.83 0.67 -14.12
CA CYS A 153 6.98 0.10 -13.43
C CYS A 153 6.92 0.25 -11.91
N GLY A 154 6.18 1.23 -11.39
CA GLY A 154 6.07 1.51 -9.96
C GLY A 154 5.49 0.35 -9.15
N ARG A 155 4.63 -0.48 -9.75
CA ARG A 155 4.12 -1.73 -9.13
C ARG A 155 5.17 -2.84 -8.93
N ARG A 156 6.36 -2.68 -9.52
CA ARG A 156 7.47 -3.64 -9.41
C ARG A 156 8.42 -3.26 -8.27
N GLY A 157 8.26 -2.06 -7.71
CA GLY A 157 9.06 -1.51 -6.62
C GLY A 157 8.29 -1.42 -5.32
#